data_AF-A0A1V4R8V8-F1
#
_entry.id   AF-A0A1V4R8V8-F1
#
_cell.length_a   1.000
_cell.length_b   1.000
_cell.length_c   1.000
_cell.angle_alpha   90.00
_cell.angle_beta   90.00
_cell.angle_gamma   90.00
#
_symmetry.space_group_name_H-M   'P 1'
#
loop_
_entity.id
_entity.type
_entity.pdbx_description
1 polymer ?
#
loop_
_entity_poly.entity_id
_entity_poly.type
_entity_poly.pdbx_seq_one_letter_code
_entity_poly.pdbx_strand_id
1 'polypeptide(L)'
;MARDPVAFFRFAGKHFALLADLFYSDKGLSDAEIYSLVMKHKGDDDPSADYLFNRLRKLLIIDEVPGETARWELTHPVKALLRFLYREQRLTSVEVLQGYLKALEASRAELLTGIQIGDRNEVLRAVTDVSETIERLRQDSSDNYSAILRTCMDVKADDTRKKPQERFEIVNRL
;
A
#
# COMPACT_ATOMS: atom_id res chain seq x y z
N MET A 1 -18.45 4.78 14.02
CA MET A 1 -17.73 5.95 14.56
C MET A 1 -16.69 6.37 13.54
N ALA A 2 -16.75 7.60 13.04
CA ALA A 2 -15.68 8.14 12.19
C ALA A 2 -14.40 8.21 13.03
N ARG A 3 -13.36 7.46 12.63
CA ARG A 3 -12.07 7.48 13.32
C ARG A 3 -11.42 8.83 13.07
N ASP A 4 -10.87 9.44 14.12
CA ASP A 4 -10.24 10.76 14.11
C ASP A 4 -8.97 10.76 13.22
N PRO A 5 -9.01 11.32 12.00
CA PRO A 5 -7.87 11.29 11.09
C PRO A 5 -6.72 12.16 11.61
N VAL A 6 -7.03 13.23 12.35
CA VAL A 6 -6.03 14.12 12.94
C VAL A 6 -5.21 13.36 13.99
N ALA A 7 -5.88 12.56 14.82
CA ALA A 7 -5.20 11.71 15.78
C ALA A 7 -4.33 10.62 15.13
N PHE A 8 -4.77 10.06 14.00
CA PHE A 8 -3.97 9.11 13.22
C PHE A 8 -2.68 9.76 12.72
N PHE A 9 -2.77 10.87 11.98
CA PHE A 9 -1.59 11.50 11.38
C PHE A 9 -0.64 12.06 12.43
N ARG A 10 -1.15 12.60 13.53
CA ARG A 10 -0.32 13.06 14.65
C ARG A 10 0.46 11.91 15.29
N PHE A 11 -0.21 10.77 15.52
CA PHE A 11 0.46 9.59 16.08
C PHE A 11 1.49 9.03 15.11
N ALA A 12 1.13 8.86 13.83
CA ALA A 12 2.01 8.33 12.81
C ALA A 12 3.25 9.20 12.58
N GLY A 13 3.09 10.52 12.59
CA GLY A 13 4.21 11.47 12.48
C GLY A 13 5.14 11.42 13.69
N LYS A 14 4.60 11.36 14.91
CA LYS A 14 5.40 11.28 16.13
C LYS A 14 6.17 9.97 16.25
N HIS A 15 5.53 8.85 15.91
CA HIS A 15 6.09 7.50 16.08
C HIS A 15 6.53 6.87 14.75
N PHE A 16 7.03 7.68 13.83
CA PHE A 16 7.38 7.24 12.47
C PHE A 16 8.42 6.10 12.46
N ALA A 17 9.45 6.17 13.31
CA ALA A 17 10.49 5.14 13.37
C ALA A 17 9.93 3.76 13.80
N LEU A 18 8.95 3.75 14.70
CA LEU A 18 8.21 2.53 15.07
C LEU A 18 7.43 1.97 13.87
N LEU A 19 6.75 2.84 13.11
CA LEU A 19 5.99 2.42 11.93
C LEU A 19 6.92 1.91 10.81
N ALA A 20 8.11 2.47 10.69
CA ALA A 20 9.13 2.02 9.74
C ALA A 20 9.57 0.58 10.04
N ASP A 21 9.91 0.27 11.30
CA ASP A 21 10.31 -1.08 11.68
C ASP A 21 9.13 -2.08 11.56
N LEU A 22 7.91 -1.66 11.88
CA LEU A 22 6.71 -2.47 11.65
C LEU A 22 6.49 -2.77 10.16
N PHE A 23 6.85 -1.84 9.28
CA PHE A 23 6.68 -1.99 7.84
C PHE A 23 7.65 -3.00 7.22
N TYR A 24 8.89 -3.05 7.72
CA TYR A 24 9.88 -4.04 7.29
C TYR A 24 9.75 -5.41 7.98
N SER A 25 8.73 -5.58 8.82
CA SER A 25 8.45 -6.88 9.43
C SER A 25 7.68 -7.77 8.44
N ASP A 26 8.39 -8.75 7.86
CA ASP A 26 7.84 -9.67 6.85
C ASP A 26 6.75 -10.62 7.36
N LYS A 27 6.61 -10.76 8.69
CA LYS A 27 5.64 -11.63 9.36
C LYS A 27 4.92 -10.86 10.46
N GLY A 28 3.71 -11.31 10.79
CA GLY A 28 3.00 -10.79 11.95
C GLY A 28 3.83 -10.94 13.23
N LEU A 29 3.80 -9.92 14.07
CA LEU A 29 4.52 -9.85 15.33
C LEU A 29 3.61 -10.25 16.49
N SER A 30 4.12 -11.05 17.41
CA SER A 30 3.46 -11.33 18.68
C SER A 30 3.37 -10.07 19.56
N ASP A 31 2.53 -10.11 20.59
CA ASP A 31 2.46 -9.05 21.60
C ASP A 31 3.85 -8.67 22.13
N ALA A 32 4.65 -9.65 22.53
CA ALA A 32 5.99 -9.42 23.08
C ALA A 32 6.92 -8.70 22.09
N GLU A 33 6.85 -9.05 20.80
CA GLU A 33 7.63 -8.41 19.75
C GLU A 33 7.17 -6.97 19.51
N ILE A 34 5.85 -6.72 19.50
CA ILE A 34 5.31 -5.35 19.42
C ILE A 34 5.73 -4.53 20.64
N TYR A 35 5.65 -5.08 21.85
CA TYR A 35 6.09 -4.40 23.07
C TYR A 35 7.58 -4.07 23.03
N SER A 36 8.43 -5.00 22.61
CA SER A 36 9.86 -4.78 22.42
C SER A 36 10.11 -3.65 21.41
N LEU A 37 9.37 -3.65 20.30
CA LEU A 37 9.49 -2.63 19.26
C LEU A 37 9.02 -1.26 19.73
N VAL A 38 7.91 -1.19 20.47
CA VAL A 38 7.43 0.03 21.10
C VAL A 38 8.48 0.56 22.07
N MET A 39 9.03 -0.28 22.94
CA MET A 39 10.05 0.10 23.91
C MET A 39 11.34 0.60 23.24
N LYS A 40 11.74 -0.01 22.11
CA LYS A 40 12.90 0.42 21.31
C LYS A 40 12.78 1.87 20.82
N HIS A 41 11.56 2.29 20.46
CA HIS A 41 11.29 3.60 19.85
C HIS A 41 10.62 4.60 20.81
N LYS A 42 10.38 4.20 22.05
CA LYS A 42 9.74 5.04 23.06
C LYS A 42 10.71 6.14 23.51
N GLY A 43 10.29 7.39 23.42
CA GLY A 43 10.98 8.52 24.07
C GLY A 43 10.66 8.61 25.57
N ASP A 44 11.47 9.32 26.35
CA ASP A 44 11.30 9.41 27.81
C ASP A 44 9.90 9.96 28.19
N ASP A 45 9.42 10.97 27.48
CA ASP A 45 8.11 11.61 27.70
C ASP A 45 6.91 10.86 27.09
N ASP A 46 7.14 9.73 26.43
CA ASP A 46 6.05 8.97 25.83
C ASP A 46 5.19 8.24 26.87
N PRO A 47 3.89 8.04 26.59
CA PRO A 47 3.02 7.18 27.39
C PRO A 47 3.55 5.75 27.52
N SER A 48 2.97 4.97 28.43
CA SER A 48 3.34 3.57 28.61
C SER A 48 3.26 2.76 27.31
N ALA A 49 4.07 1.70 27.22
CA ALA A 49 4.06 0.82 26.06
C ALA A 49 2.67 0.20 25.82
N ASP A 50 1.95 -0.16 26.88
CA ASP A 50 0.55 -0.62 26.81
C ASP A 50 -0.36 0.41 26.15
N TYR A 51 -0.19 1.69 26.48
CA TYR A 51 -0.98 2.76 25.88
C TYR A 51 -0.67 2.89 24.39
N LEU A 52 0.61 2.89 24.02
CA LEU A 52 1.04 3.01 22.61
C LEU A 52 0.57 1.81 21.78
N PHE A 53 0.68 0.59 22.31
CA PHE A 53 0.19 -0.62 21.65
C PHE A 53 -1.34 -0.57 21.44
N ASN A 54 -2.09 -0.24 22.49
CA ASN A 54 -3.54 -0.05 22.37
C ASN A 54 -3.90 1.08 21.40
N ARG A 55 -3.06 2.11 21.30
CA ARG A 55 -3.28 3.22 20.36
C ARG A 55 -3.07 2.78 18.91
N LEU A 56 -2.06 1.96 18.63
CA LEU A 56 -1.86 1.35 17.30
C LEU A 56 -3.12 0.61 16.84
N ARG A 57 -3.74 -0.19 17.71
CA ARG A 57 -4.99 -0.93 17.42
C ARG A 57 -6.19 0.00 17.22
N LYS A 58 -6.39 0.95 18.14
CA LYS A 58 -7.54 1.88 18.08
C LYS A 58 -7.52 2.75 16.82
N LEU A 59 -6.34 3.13 16.36
CA LEU A 59 -6.13 3.93 15.15
C LEU A 59 -6.10 3.11 13.85
N LEU A 60 -6.32 1.79 13.88
CA LEU A 60 -6.14 0.88 12.73
C LEU A 60 -4.76 0.94 12.09
N ILE A 61 -3.74 1.19 12.89
CA ILE A 61 -2.38 1.10 12.37
C ILE A 61 -1.98 -0.37 12.24
N ILE A 62 -2.34 -1.18 13.25
CA ILE A 62 -2.18 -2.62 13.23
C ILE A 62 -3.52 -3.33 13.38
N ASP A 63 -3.59 -4.56 12.88
CA ASP A 63 -4.70 -5.48 13.07
C ASP A 63 -4.18 -6.92 13.19
N GLU A 64 -5.06 -7.83 13.62
CA GLU A 64 -4.71 -9.25 13.76
C GLU A 64 -4.45 -9.90 12.40
N VAL A 65 -3.43 -10.76 12.33
CA VAL A 65 -3.16 -11.56 11.15
C VAL A 65 -4.31 -12.58 10.96
N PRO A 66 -4.92 -12.67 9.77
CA PRO A 66 -6.01 -13.62 9.54
C PRO A 66 -5.63 -15.06 9.86
N GLY A 67 -6.36 -15.68 10.81
CA GLY A 67 -6.14 -17.07 11.20
C GLY A 67 -5.04 -17.30 12.25
N GLU A 68 -4.39 -16.24 12.73
CA GLU A 68 -3.39 -16.33 13.81
C GLU A 68 -3.86 -15.52 15.03
N THR A 69 -3.88 -16.14 16.21
CA THR A 69 -4.25 -15.44 17.44
C THR A 69 -3.07 -14.64 17.99
N ALA A 70 -3.33 -13.40 18.40
CA ALA A 70 -2.34 -12.52 19.04
C ALA A 70 -1.06 -12.29 18.19
N ARG A 71 -1.24 -12.24 16.86
CA ARG A 71 -0.23 -11.73 15.94
C ARG A 71 -0.75 -10.53 15.21
N TRP A 72 0.11 -9.53 15.09
CA TRP A 72 -0.25 -8.20 14.62
C TRP A 72 0.57 -7.84 13.40
N GLU A 73 -0.09 -7.24 12.42
CA GLU A 73 0.57 -6.65 11.27
C GLU A 73 0.03 -5.26 10.99
N LEU A 74 0.79 -4.44 10.27
CA LEU A 74 0.27 -3.19 9.75
C LEU A 74 -0.94 -3.45 8.84
N THR A 75 -1.97 -2.64 8.99
CA THR A 75 -3.13 -2.72 8.10
C THR A 75 -2.74 -2.35 6.67
N HIS A 76 -3.50 -2.88 5.70
CA HIS A 76 -3.25 -2.62 4.28
C HIS A 76 -3.16 -1.12 3.93
N PRO A 77 -4.06 -0.23 4.40
CA PRO A 77 -3.96 1.20 4.11
C PRO A 77 -2.66 1.84 4.61
N VAL A 78 -2.18 1.44 5.80
CA VAL A 78 -0.93 1.97 6.36
C VAL A 78 0.29 1.42 5.63
N LYS A 79 0.30 0.12 5.29
CA LYS A 79 1.35 -0.47 4.44
C LYS A 79 1.41 0.24 3.08
N ALA A 80 0.26 0.51 2.45
CA ALA A 80 0.20 1.20 1.17
C ALA A 80 0.73 2.65 1.27
N LEU A 81 0.33 3.39 2.30
CA LEU A 81 0.82 4.75 2.56
C LEU A 81 2.34 4.76 2.77
N LEU A 82 2.87 3.88 3.62
CA LEU A 82 4.32 3.83 3.87
C LEU A 82 5.09 3.42 2.61
N ARG A 83 4.58 2.45 1.85
CA ARG A 83 5.15 2.05 0.56
C ARG A 83 5.23 3.22 -0.42
N PHE A 84 4.15 4.00 -0.52
CA PHE A 84 4.11 5.22 -1.32
C PHE A 84 5.16 6.23 -0.86
N LEU A 85 5.23 6.51 0.46
CA LEU A 85 6.17 7.47 1.03
C LEU A 85 7.65 7.04 0.87
N TYR A 86 7.95 5.75 1.01
CA TYR A 86 9.29 5.18 0.82
C TYR A 86 9.67 4.94 -0.65
N ARG A 87 8.74 5.18 -1.58
CA ARG A 87 8.90 4.86 -3.02
C ARG A 87 9.30 3.40 -3.24
N GLU A 88 8.80 2.49 -2.41
CA GLU A 88 8.97 1.03 -2.57
C GLU A 88 7.88 0.47 -3.49
N GLN A 89 7.74 1.10 -4.66
CA GLN A 89 6.72 0.72 -5.62
C GLN A 89 6.97 -0.73 -6.07
N ARG A 90 5.96 -1.58 -5.87
CA ARG A 90 5.94 -2.92 -6.43
C ARG A 90 5.42 -2.80 -7.85
N LEU A 91 5.96 -3.63 -8.73
CA LEU A 91 5.38 -3.81 -10.05
C LEU A 91 3.97 -4.37 -9.87
N THR A 92 2.99 -3.58 -10.29
CA THR A 92 1.63 -4.01 -10.57
C THR A 92 1.70 -5.08 -11.63
N SER A 93 1.19 -6.26 -11.29
CA SER A 93 1.26 -7.42 -12.18
C SER A 93 0.37 -7.22 -13.41
N VAL A 94 0.67 -7.96 -14.48
CA VAL A 94 -0.11 -7.92 -15.73
C VAL A 94 -1.57 -8.29 -15.47
N GLU A 95 -1.84 -9.19 -14.52
CA GLU A 95 -3.20 -9.60 -14.14
C GLU A 95 -4.01 -8.45 -13.53
N VAL A 96 -3.37 -7.57 -12.74
CA VAL A 96 -4.04 -6.39 -12.17
C VAL A 96 -4.38 -5.38 -13.28
N LEU A 97 -3.44 -5.14 -14.21
CA LEU A 97 -3.71 -4.29 -15.38
C LEU A 97 -4.85 -4.85 -16.25
N GLN A 98 -4.88 -6.18 -16.45
CA GLN A 98 -6.00 -6.84 -17.13
C GLN A 98 -7.31 -6.72 -16.34
N GLY A 99 -7.26 -6.71 -15.01
CA GLY A 99 -8.41 -6.45 -14.14
C GLY A 99 -9.02 -5.08 -14.39
N TYR A 100 -8.19 -4.04 -14.51
CA TYR A 100 -8.67 -2.69 -14.86
C TYR A 100 -9.31 -2.64 -16.25
N LEU A 101 -8.72 -3.30 -17.25
CA LEU A 101 -9.30 -3.36 -18.59
C LEU A 101 -10.68 -4.03 -18.57
N LYS A 102 -10.83 -5.14 -17.85
CA LYS A 102 -12.13 -5.82 -17.67
C LYS A 102 -13.16 -4.94 -16.95
N ALA A 103 -12.74 -4.21 -15.91
CA ALA A 103 -13.63 -3.28 -15.20
C ALA A 103 -14.09 -2.11 -16.09
N LEU A 104 -13.20 -1.59 -16.94
CA LEU A 104 -13.54 -0.56 -17.93
C LEU A 104 -14.49 -1.11 -19.01
N GLU A 105 -14.30 -2.35 -19.46
CA GLU A 105 -15.22 -3.01 -20.40
C GLU A 105 -16.63 -3.18 -19.81
N ALA A 106 -16.71 -3.61 -18.54
CA ALA A 106 -17.97 -3.73 -17.82
C ALA A 106 -18.66 -2.36 -17.67
N SER A 107 -17.92 -1.34 -17.21
CA SER A 107 -18.45 0.02 -17.04
C SER A 107 -18.91 0.62 -18.38
N ARG A 108 -18.22 0.30 -19.48
CA ARG A 108 -18.66 0.67 -20.84
C ARG A 108 -19.99 0.02 -21.21
N ALA A 109 -20.18 -1.26 -20.89
CA ALA A 109 -21.43 -1.96 -21.17
C ALA A 109 -22.60 -1.39 -20.35
N GLU A 110 -22.37 -1.07 -19.09
CA GLU A 110 -23.36 -0.41 -18.21
C GLU A 110 -23.71 0.99 -18.73
N LEU A 111 -22.71 1.77 -19.14
CA LEU A 111 -22.93 3.10 -19.73
C LEU A 111 -23.78 3.04 -21.00
N LEU A 112 -23.51 2.09 -21.90
CA LEU A 112 -24.29 1.90 -23.12
C LEU A 112 -25.73 1.48 -22.81
N THR A 113 -25.92 0.60 -21.82
CA THR A 113 -27.24 0.17 -21.35
C THR A 113 -28.03 1.36 -20.79
N GLY A 114 -27.44 2.12 -19.87
CA GLY A 114 -28.04 3.30 -19.26
C GLY A 114 -28.45 4.36 -20.29
N ILE A 115 -27.62 4.57 -21.34
CA ILE A 115 -27.97 5.44 -22.47
C ILE A 115 -29.18 4.91 -23.25
N GLN A 116 -29.22 3.61 -23.53
CA GLN A 116 -30.31 2.99 -24.29
C GLN A 116 -31.65 3.10 -23.57
N ILE A 117 -31.67 2.89 -22.25
CA ILE A 117 -32.91 2.93 -21.46
C ILE A 117 -33.24 4.32 -20.92
N GLY A 118 -32.38 5.32 -21.13
CA GLY A 118 -32.56 6.69 -20.65
C GLY A 118 -32.38 6.86 -19.14
N ASP A 119 -31.72 5.92 -18.45
CA ASP A 119 -31.47 6.00 -17.02
C ASP A 119 -30.24 6.86 -16.73
N ARG A 120 -30.51 8.12 -16.38
CA ARG A 120 -29.48 9.11 -16.02
C ARG A 120 -28.62 8.68 -14.83
N ASN A 121 -29.18 7.95 -13.86
CA ASN A 121 -28.44 7.55 -12.66
C ASN A 121 -27.46 6.42 -12.97
N GLU A 122 -27.86 5.48 -13.82
CA GLU A 122 -26.99 4.41 -14.31
C GLU A 122 -25.81 4.98 -15.12
N VAL A 123 -26.09 5.94 -16.00
CA VAL A 123 -25.03 6.65 -16.75
C VAL A 123 -24.07 7.37 -15.82
N LEU A 124 -24.56 8.11 -14.82
CA LEU A 124 -23.71 8.83 -13.86
C LEU A 124 -22.83 7.90 -13.03
N ARG A 125 -23.38 6.74 -12.61
CA ARG A 125 -22.62 5.73 -11.88
C ARG A 125 -21.51 5.16 -12.75
N ALA A 126 -21.83 4.69 -13.96
CA ALA A 126 -20.85 4.13 -14.88
C ALA A 126 -19.72 5.12 -15.22
N VAL A 127 -20.03 6.42 -15.39
CA VAL A 127 -18.99 7.46 -15.61
C VAL A 127 -18.09 7.63 -14.38
N THR A 128 -18.66 7.56 -13.17
CA THR A 128 -17.88 7.66 -11.93
C THR A 128 -16.95 6.46 -11.80
N ASP A 129 -17.44 5.26 -12.04
CA ASP A 129 -16.67 4.01 -11.96
C ASP A 129 -15.54 3.97 -13.00
N VAL A 130 -15.78 4.47 -14.22
CA VAL A 130 -14.73 4.67 -15.23
C VAL A 130 -13.65 5.63 -14.72
N SER A 131 -14.06 6.76 -14.15
CA SER A 131 -13.12 7.79 -13.66
C SER A 131 -12.24 7.25 -12.53
N GLU A 132 -12.83 6.53 -11.58
CA GLU A 132 -12.07 5.87 -10.50
C GLU A 132 -11.12 4.80 -11.03
N THR A 133 -11.58 3.97 -11.97
CA THR A 133 -10.77 2.90 -12.56
C THR A 133 -9.59 3.46 -13.35
N ILE A 134 -9.78 4.54 -14.11
CA ILE A 134 -8.70 5.23 -14.82
C ILE A 134 -7.68 5.80 -13.84
N GLU A 135 -8.11 6.42 -12.75
CA GLU A 135 -7.18 7.01 -11.79
C GLU A 135 -6.35 5.94 -11.08
N ARG A 136 -6.95 4.79 -10.72
CA ARG A 136 -6.21 3.64 -10.19
C ARG A 136 -5.19 3.10 -11.20
N LEU A 137 -5.60 2.91 -12.46
CA LEU A 137 -4.69 2.48 -13.54
C LEU A 137 -3.53 3.47 -13.73
N ARG A 138 -3.81 4.78 -13.70
CA ARG A 138 -2.79 5.83 -13.85
C ARG A 138 -1.79 5.79 -12.71
N GLN A 139 -2.26 5.63 -11.47
CA GLN A 139 -1.41 5.53 -10.29
C GLN A 139 -0.53 4.28 -10.35
N ASP A 140 -1.12 3.12 -10.63
CA ASP A 140 -0.38 1.85 -10.74
C ASP A 140 0.63 1.85 -11.90
N SER A 141 0.29 2.49 -13.03
CA SER A 141 1.21 2.67 -14.15
C SER A 141 2.39 3.59 -13.81
N SER A 142 2.13 4.69 -13.10
CA SER A 142 3.18 5.57 -12.59
C SER A 142 4.07 4.86 -11.57
N ASP A 143 3.48 4.01 -10.74
CA ASP A 143 4.21 3.20 -9.77
C ASP A 143 5.08 2.13 -10.46
N ASN A 144 4.57 1.47 -11.50
CA ASN A 144 5.37 0.57 -12.32
C ASN A 144 6.56 1.27 -12.97
N TYR A 145 6.31 2.45 -13.56
CA TYR A 145 7.36 3.21 -14.22
C TYR A 145 8.50 3.57 -13.27
N SER A 146 8.18 4.08 -12.07
CA SER A 146 9.26 4.44 -11.12
C SER A 146 9.92 3.22 -10.47
N ALA A 147 9.22 2.09 -10.29
CA ALA A 147 9.82 0.82 -9.89
C ALA A 147 10.83 0.29 -10.93
N ILE A 148 10.48 0.34 -12.22
CA ILE A 148 11.38 -0.04 -13.32
C ILE A 148 12.60 0.89 -13.34
N LEU A 149 12.39 2.21 -13.28
CA LEU A 149 13.50 3.17 -13.26
C LEU A 149 14.44 2.93 -12.08
N ARG A 150 13.89 2.71 -10.89
CA ARG A 150 14.68 2.39 -9.68
C ARG A 150 15.50 1.12 -9.89
N THR A 151 14.88 0.05 -10.37
CA THR A 151 15.59 -1.21 -10.64
C THR A 151 16.69 -1.02 -11.68
N CYS A 152 16.44 -0.27 -12.75
CA CYS A 152 17.46 0.09 -13.75
C CYS A 152 18.61 0.90 -13.14
N MET A 153 18.32 1.85 -12.25
CA MET A 153 19.34 2.63 -11.54
C MET A 153 20.15 1.75 -10.60
N ASP A 154 19.51 0.87 -9.84
CA ASP A 154 20.18 -0.06 -8.92
C ASP A 154 21.10 -1.02 -9.70
N VAL A 155 20.61 -1.60 -10.81
CA VAL A 155 21.42 -2.45 -11.71
C VAL A 155 22.59 -1.69 -12.36
N LYS A 156 22.44 -0.37 -12.57
CA LYS A 156 23.51 0.47 -13.12
C LYS A 156 24.53 0.88 -12.06
N ALA A 157 24.09 1.16 -10.84
CA ALA A 157 24.92 1.55 -9.70
C ALA A 157 25.62 0.36 -9.03
N ASP A 158 25.10 -0.86 -9.19
CA ASP A 158 25.74 -2.10 -8.76
C ASP A 158 27.03 -2.32 -9.57
N ASP A 159 28.17 -2.01 -8.95
CA ASP A 159 29.54 -2.18 -9.50
C ASP A 159 30.00 -3.65 -9.45
N THR A 160 29.12 -4.57 -9.02
CA THR A 160 29.40 -5.99 -9.15
C THR A 160 29.47 -6.38 -10.63
N ARG A 161 30.47 -7.22 -10.97
CA ARG A 161 30.87 -7.68 -12.31
C ARG A 161 29.80 -8.49 -13.08
N LYS A 162 28.51 -8.23 -12.91
CA LYS A 162 27.44 -8.83 -13.71
C LYS A 162 27.60 -8.39 -15.16
N LYS A 163 27.62 -9.35 -16.07
CA LYS A 163 27.78 -9.06 -17.51
C LYS A 163 26.57 -8.25 -17.99
N PRO A 164 26.72 -7.39 -19.02
CA PRO A 164 25.61 -6.61 -19.55
C PRO A 164 24.34 -7.44 -19.88
N GLN A 165 24.51 -8.67 -20.36
CA GLN A 165 23.40 -9.59 -20.65
C GLN A 165 22.58 -9.96 -19.41
N GLU A 166 23.23 -10.26 -18.28
CA GLU A 166 22.56 -10.59 -17.01
C GLU A 166 21.80 -9.37 -16.46
N ARG A 167 22.35 -8.17 -16.66
CA ARG A 167 21.68 -6.91 -16.29
C ARG A 167 20.41 -6.67 -17.13
N PHE A 168 20.46 -6.94 -18.43
CA PHE A 168 19.29 -6.86 -19.30
C PHE A 168 18.22 -7.91 -18.96
N GLU A 169 18.62 -9.13 -18.61
CA GLU A 169 17.67 -10.16 -18.20
C GLU A 169 16.92 -9.82 -16.91
N ILE A 170 17.58 -9.17 -15.94
CA ILE A 170 16.93 -8.71 -14.71
C ILE A 170 15.83 -7.69 -15.04
N VAL A 171 16.13 -6.71 -15.90
CA VAL A 171 15.16 -5.68 -16.31
C VAL A 171 14.01 -6.28 -17.13
N ASN A 172 14.29 -7.25 -18.01
CA ASN A 172 13.28 -7.87 -18.87
C ASN A 172 12.36 -8.87 -18.15
N ARG A 173 12.67 -9.27 -16.92
CA ARG A 173 11.84 -10.17 -16.09
C ARG A 173 10.91 -9.42 -15.12
N LEU A 174 10.99 -8.09 -15.09
CA LEU A 174 10.08 -7.19 -14.38
C LEU A 174 8.76 -7.05 -15.16
#